data_AF-A0A3D9SMK0-F1
#
_entry.id   AF-A0A3D9SMK0-F1
#
_cell.length_a   1.000
_cell.length_b   1.000
_cell.length_c   1.000
_cell.angle_alpha   90.00
_cell.angle_beta   90.00
_cell.angle_gamma   90.00
#
_symmetry.space_group_name_H-M   'P 1'
#
loop_
_entity.id
_entity.type
_entity.pdbx_description
1 polymer ?
#
loop_
_entity_poly.entity_id
_entity_poly.type
_entity_poly.pdbx_seq_one_letter_code
_entity_poly.pdbx_strand_id
1 'polypeptide(L)'
;MTVMETPTTEAAGGRDPRGLISPETFGLLVEDIMRYHPVTRPYAERMMGQALVFLIAHAKTLHDSEGDRSQWLRIAPSRAVDPAWHAFILRSKAYVEFCDRYAGRYMHHLPVMDDDIRSGAALERAVPLMEATGYQVDMEFWNDPGSESCCPENCGTIGNVGA
;
A
#
# COMPACT_ATOMS: atom_id res chain seq x y z
N MET A 1 -35.66 13.93 13.94
CA MET A 1 -34.55 13.88 12.99
C MET A 1 -33.60 12.82 13.54
N THR A 2 -33.71 11.60 13.01
CA THR A 2 -32.97 10.42 13.49
C THR A 2 -31.49 10.59 13.14
N VAL A 3 -30.63 10.54 14.15
CA VAL A 3 -29.18 10.47 13.96
C VAL A 3 -28.91 9.08 13.39
N MET A 4 -28.47 9.03 12.13
CA MET A 4 -27.93 7.81 11.57
C MET A 4 -26.51 7.64 12.13
N GLU A 5 -26.39 6.77 13.13
CA GLU A 5 -25.10 6.24 13.54
C GLU A 5 -24.54 5.44 12.36
N THR A 6 -23.41 5.91 11.82
CA THR A 6 -22.62 5.18 10.83
C THR A 6 -22.18 3.86 11.46
N PRO A 7 -22.39 2.70 10.81
CA PRO A 7 -21.95 1.44 11.38
C PRO A 7 -20.42 1.44 11.46
N THR A 8 -19.89 1.41 12.68
CA THR A 8 -18.50 1.06 12.94
C THR A 8 -18.37 -0.43 12.60
N THR A 9 -17.93 -0.73 11.38
CA THR A 9 -17.52 -2.09 11.01
C THR A 9 -16.44 -2.53 12.02
N GLU A 10 -16.76 -3.54 12.83
CA GLU A 10 -15.82 -4.18 13.73
C GLU A 10 -14.59 -4.63 12.93
N ALA A 11 -13.44 -4.03 13.23
CA ALA A 11 -12.18 -4.39 12.59
C ALA A 11 -11.82 -5.83 13.01
N ALA A 12 -11.69 -6.72 12.04
CA ALA A 12 -11.16 -8.06 12.24
C ALA A 12 -9.82 -7.97 13.00
N GLY A 13 -9.70 -8.78 14.07
CA GLY A 13 -8.64 -8.68 15.07
C GLY A 13 -7.23 -8.80 14.48
N GLY A 14 -6.47 -7.71 14.55
CA GLY A 14 -5.07 -7.62 14.16
C GLY A 14 -4.41 -6.46 14.90
N ARG A 15 -3.08 -6.35 14.83
CA ARG A 15 -2.38 -5.17 15.38
C ARG A 15 -2.69 -3.93 14.55
N ASP A 16 -2.81 -2.79 15.22
CA ASP A 16 -2.98 -1.50 14.53
C ASP A 16 -1.74 -1.17 13.69
N PRO A 17 -1.87 -1.02 12.35
CA PRO A 17 -0.74 -0.69 11.50
C PRO A 17 -0.15 0.70 11.75
N ARG A 18 -0.87 1.61 12.42
CA ARG A 18 -0.34 2.93 12.80
C ARG A 18 0.92 2.83 13.65
N GLY A 19 1.08 1.74 14.41
CA GLY A 19 2.27 1.47 15.23
C GLY A 19 3.53 1.08 14.45
N LEU A 20 3.46 0.94 13.12
CA LEU A 20 4.62 0.61 12.27
C LEU A 20 5.57 1.80 12.05
N ILE A 21 5.09 3.02 12.29
CA ILE A 21 5.87 4.26 12.19
C ILE A 21 5.59 5.16 13.40
N SER A 22 6.36 6.24 13.54
CA SER A 22 6.11 7.19 14.62
C SER A 22 4.76 7.91 14.41
N PRO A 23 4.04 8.29 15.48
CA PRO A 23 2.80 9.06 15.37
C PRO A 23 2.98 10.39 14.60
N GLU A 24 4.14 11.03 14.74
CA GLU A 24 4.48 12.25 14.00
C GLU A 24 4.58 11.99 12.49
N THR A 25 5.33 10.96 12.09
CA THR A 25 5.42 10.55 10.69
C THR A 25 4.05 10.20 10.13
N PHE A 26 3.25 9.42 10.87
CA PHE A 26 1.91 9.04 10.45
C PHE A 26 1.00 10.27 10.24
N GLY A 27 1.02 11.22 11.18
CA GLY A 27 0.25 12.46 11.06
C GLY A 27 0.64 13.28 9.82
N LEU A 28 1.93 13.47 9.57
CA LEU A 28 2.42 14.19 8.39
C LEU A 28 1.97 13.55 7.08
N LEU A 29 2.00 12.22 7.02
CA LEU A 29 1.57 11.48 5.83
C LEU A 29 0.06 11.59 5.60
N VAL A 30 -0.74 11.59 6.66
CA VAL A 30 -2.19 11.83 6.58
C VAL A 30 -2.48 13.24 6.07
N GLU A 31 -1.75 14.27 6.54
CA GLU A 31 -1.87 15.63 5.99
C GLU A 31 -1.53 15.69 4.51
N ASP A 32 -0.46 15.00 4.08
CA ASP A 32 -0.05 14.99 2.69
C ASP A 32 -1.10 14.30 1.80
N ILE A 33 -1.67 13.17 2.23
CA ILE A 33 -2.77 12.51 1.52
C ILE A 33 -3.94 13.49 1.36
N MET A 34 -4.39 14.12 2.44
CA MET A 34 -5.52 15.05 2.41
C MET A 34 -5.25 16.30 1.56
N ARG A 35 -3.99 16.72 1.44
CA ARG A 35 -3.60 17.86 0.61
C ARG A 35 -3.75 17.57 -0.88
N TYR A 36 -3.43 16.36 -1.32
CA TYR A 36 -3.41 16.00 -2.74
C TYR A 36 -4.61 15.16 -3.18
N HIS A 37 -5.41 14.68 -2.24
CA HIS A 37 -6.61 13.88 -2.50
C HIS A 37 -7.81 14.43 -1.70
N PRO A 38 -8.99 14.60 -2.33
CA PRO A 38 -10.18 15.14 -1.67
C PRO A 38 -10.86 14.09 -0.78
N VAL A 39 -10.20 13.72 0.31
CA VAL A 39 -10.66 12.70 1.27
C VAL A 39 -10.73 13.25 2.68
N THR A 40 -11.53 12.61 3.52
CA THR A 40 -11.62 12.96 4.95
C THR A 40 -10.40 12.43 5.71
N ARG A 41 -10.09 13.04 6.87
CA ARG A 41 -9.02 12.54 7.75
C ARG A 41 -9.21 11.06 8.13
N PRO A 42 -10.38 10.60 8.61
CA PRO A 42 -10.56 9.19 8.96
C PRO A 42 -10.28 8.25 7.78
N TYR A 43 -10.65 8.64 6.56
CA TYR A 43 -10.36 7.86 5.36
C TYR A 43 -8.86 7.83 5.05
N ALA A 44 -8.18 8.99 5.11
CA ALA A 44 -6.73 9.09 4.90
C ALA A 44 -5.92 8.30 5.94
N GLU A 45 -6.36 8.26 7.20
CA GLU A 45 -5.74 7.43 8.23
C GLU A 45 -5.86 5.93 7.90
N ARG A 46 -7.04 5.48 7.45
CA ARG A 46 -7.24 4.09 7.01
C ARG A 46 -6.41 3.77 5.77
N MET A 47 -6.38 4.66 4.77
CA MET A 47 -5.53 4.55 3.57
C MET A 47 -4.06 4.33 3.93
N MET A 48 -3.50 5.19 4.80
CA MET A 48 -2.11 5.07 5.23
C MET A 48 -1.87 3.79 6.03
N GLY A 49 -2.81 3.40 6.90
CA GLY A 49 -2.76 2.12 7.60
C GLY A 49 -2.63 0.95 6.62
N GLN A 50 -3.45 0.90 5.58
CA GLN A 50 -3.40 -0.17 4.57
C GLN A 50 -2.13 -0.12 3.72
N ALA A 51 -1.61 1.06 3.39
CA ALA A 51 -0.31 1.19 2.71
C ALA A 51 0.83 0.61 3.56
N LEU A 52 0.83 0.86 4.86
CA LEU A 52 1.84 0.29 5.76
C LEU A 52 1.77 -1.24 5.82
N VAL A 53 0.58 -1.83 5.91
CA VAL A 53 0.44 -3.30 5.89
C VAL A 53 0.90 -3.89 4.56
N PHE A 54 0.53 -3.27 3.44
CA PHE A 54 1.00 -3.67 2.12
C PHE A 54 2.54 -3.63 2.03
N LEU A 55 3.18 -2.58 2.56
CA LEU A 55 4.63 -2.46 2.56
C LEU A 55 5.32 -3.52 3.43
N ILE A 56 4.72 -3.93 4.54
CA ILE A 56 5.24 -5.05 5.35
C ILE A 56 5.13 -6.38 4.59
N ALA A 57 4.01 -6.63 3.91
CA ALA A 57 3.86 -7.80 3.05
C ALA A 57 4.91 -7.77 1.92
N HIS A 58 5.12 -6.61 1.30
CA HIS A 58 6.13 -6.42 0.26
C HIS A 58 7.54 -6.70 0.77
N ALA A 59 7.91 -6.16 1.93
CA ALA A 59 9.19 -6.44 2.58
C ALA A 59 9.42 -7.94 2.79
N LYS A 60 8.39 -8.68 3.20
CA LYS A 60 8.45 -10.14 3.33
C LYS A 60 8.75 -10.82 1.99
N THR A 61 8.11 -10.43 0.88
CA THR A 61 8.42 -10.99 -0.45
C THR A 61 9.88 -10.74 -0.86
N LEU A 62 10.45 -9.61 -0.45
CA LEU A 62 11.85 -9.27 -0.73
C LEU A 62 12.80 -10.14 0.08
N HIS A 63 12.48 -10.42 1.35
CA HIS A 63 13.25 -11.34 2.20
C HIS A 63 13.22 -12.76 1.66
N ASP A 64 12.03 -13.25 1.32
CA ASP A 64 11.82 -14.63 0.85
C ASP A 64 12.52 -14.88 -0.52
N SER A 65 12.81 -13.83 -1.29
CA SER A 65 13.56 -13.93 -2.56
C SER A 65 15.07 -14.15 -2.39
N GLU A 66 15.63 -13.97 -1.18
CA GLU A 66 17.08 -14.03 -0.90
C GLU A 66 17.98 -13.19 -1.84
N GLY A 67 17.41 -12.18 -2.52
CA GLY A 67 18.12 -11.37 -3.51
C GLY A 67 18.08 -11.92 -4.94
N ASP A 68 17.53 -13.11 -5.17
CA ASP A 68 17.23 -13.63 -6.50
C ASP A 68 15.94 -12.99 -7.04
N ARG A 69 16.12 -12.04 -7.97
CA ARG A 69 15.00 -11.33 -8.61
C ARG A 69 14.05 -12.25 -9.37
N SER A 70 14.49 -13.44 -9.81
CA SER A 70 13.62 -14.39 -10.49
C SER A 70 12.64 -15.10 -9.56
N GLN A 71 12.95 -15.12 -8.25
CA GLN A 71 12.12 -15.70 -7.20
C GLN A 71 11.26 -14.65 -6.49
N TRP A 72 11.39 -13.38 -6.87
CA TRP A 72 10.65 -12.30 -6.23
C TRP A 72 9.17 -12.37 -6.62
N LEU A 73 8.33 -12.71 -5.64
CA LEU A 73 6.89 -12.68 -5.80
C LEU A 73 6.38 -11.24 -5.86
N ARG A 74 5.97 -10.81 -7.05
CA ARG A 74 5.44 -9.47 -7.27
C ARG A 74 4.03 -9.34 -6.70
N ILE A 75 3.79 -8.25 -5.98
CA ILE A 75 2.47 -7.81 -5.51
C ILE A 75 2.24 -6.34 -5.89
N ALA A 76 0.98 -5.95 -6.01
CA ALA A 76 0.58 -4.58 -6.31
C ALA A 76 -0.39 -4.03 -5.26
N PRO A 77 -0.31 -2.73 -4.91
CA PRO A 77 -1.32 -2.09 -4.09
C PRO A 77 -2.65 -1.99 -4.88
N SER A 78 -3.75 -1.72 -4.18
CA SER A 78 -5.01 -1.34 -4.84
C SER A 78 -4.98 0.14 -5.23
N ARG A 79 -5.86 0.54 -6.17
CA ARG A 79 -5.96 1.94 -6.64
C ARG A 79 -6.23 2.93 -5.52
N ALA A 80 -6.94 2.50 -4.48
CA ALA A 80 -7.22 3.32 -3.31
C ALA A 80 -6.00 3.48 -2.37
N VAL A 81 -5.10 2.50 -2.34
CA VAL A 81 -3.95 2.46 -1.40
C VAL A 81 -2.67 3.03 -2.01
N ASP A 82 -2.49 2.90 -3.32
CA ASP A 82 -1.29 3.37 -4.02
C ASP A 82 -0.95 4.86 -3.79
N PRO A 83 -1.92 5.80 -3.76
CA PRO A 83 -1.62 7.21 -3.43
C PRO A 83 -1.01 7.41 -2.04
N ALA A 84 -1.35 6.55 -1.08
CA ALA A 84 -0.78 6.61 0.27
C ALA A 84 0.68 6.13 0.29
N TRP A 85 1.04 5.11 -0.53
CA TRP A 85 2.44 4.74 -0.71
C TRP A 85 3.23 5.87 -1.40
N HIS A 86 2.66 6.52 -2.42
CA HIS A 86 3.28 7.70 -3.04
C HIS A 86 3.57 8.82 -2.02
N ALA A 87 2.61 9.14 -1.15
CA ALA A 87 2.82 10.14 -0.09
C ALA A 87 4.00 9.74 0.83
N PHE A 88 4.16 8.46 1.13
CA PHE A 88 5.27 7.98 1.96
C PHE A 88 6.63 8.15 1.27
N ILE A 89 6.74 7.80 -0.01
CA ILE A 89 7.98 7.98 -0.78
C ILE A 89 8.44 9.44 -0.78
N LEU A 90 7.50 10.40 -0.86
CA LEU A 90 7.81 11.83 -0.82
C LEU A 90 8.38 12.30 0.53
N ARG A 91 8.08 11.59 1.62
CA ARG A 91 8.76 11.74 2.91
C ARG A 91 10.01 10.86 2.97
N SER A 92 10.92 11.10 2.01
CA SER A 92 12.04 10.23 1.66
C SER A 92 12.89 9.74 2.84
N LYS A 93 13.21 10.61 3.81
CA LYS A 93 13.96 10.21 5.01
C LYS A 93 13.24 9.11 5.80
N ALA A 94 11.98 9.35 6.14
CA ALA A 94 11.17 8.38 6.89
C ALA A 94 10.92 7.11 6.09
N TYR A 95 10.78 7.23 4.76
CA TYR A 95 10.61 6.08 3.88
C TYR A 95 11.85 5.19 3.81
N VAL A 96 13.04 5.78 3.68
CA VAL A 96 14.32 5.04 3.72
C VAL A 96 14.48 4.35 5.07
N GLU A 97 14.26 5.05 6.18
CA GLU A 97 14.33 4.47 7.53
C GLU A 97 13.35 3.29 7.69
N PHE A 98 12.15 3.39 7.14
CA PHE A 98 11.17 2.30 7.13
C PHE A 98 11.66 1.11 6.29
N CYS A 99 12.15 1.36 5.08
CA CYS A 99 12.66 0.32 4.19
C CYS A 99 13.84 -0.43 4.82
N ASP A 100 14.80 0.28 5.39
CA ASP A 100 15.95 -0.33 6.06
C ASP A 100 15.51 -1.17 7.25
N ARG A 101 14.54 -0.66 8.04
CA ARG A 101 14.02 -1.37 9.21
C ARG A 101 13.32 -2.68 8.88
N TYR A 102 12.48 -2.70 7.83
CA TYR A 102 11.58 -3.82 7.57
C TYR A 102 12.00 -4.70 6.39
N ALA A 103 12.71 -4.16 5.42
CA ALA A 103 13.18 -4.87 4.23
C ALA A 103 14.70 -4.98 4.15
N GLY A 104 15.46 -4.26 4.99
CA GLY A 104 16.93 -4.22 4.95
C GLY A 104 17.50 -3.60 3.65
N ARG A 105 16.62 -3.04 2.81
CA ARG A 105 16.94 -2.41 1.53
C ARG A 105 15.79 -1.51 1.09
N TYR A 106 16.08 -0.56 0.20
CA TYR A 106 15.06 0.31 -0.37
C TYR A 106 14.02 -0.48 -1.16
N MET A 107 12.73 -0.26 -0.87
CA MET A 107 11.62 -0.84 -1.62
C MET A 107 11.30 0.08 -2.80
N HIS A 108 11.70 -0.30 -4.01
CA HIS A 108 11.46 0.51 -5.20
C HIS A 108 9.99 0.41 -5.63
N HIS A 109 9.30 1.55 -5.69
CA HIS A 109 8.04 1.66 -6.42
C HIS A 109 8.34 1.75 -7.91
N LEU A 110 7.85 0.76 -8.67
CA LEU A 110 8.05 0.66 -10.11
C LEU A 110 6.68 0.72 -10.80
N PRO A 111 6.34 1.85 -11.46
CA PRO A 111 5.08 2.01 -12.17
C PRO A 111 5.14 1.24 -13.50
N VAL A 112 5.10 -0.09 -13.43
CA VAL A 112 5.05 -0.96 -14.59
C VAL A 112 3.62 -1.47 -14.72
N MET A 113 3.11 -1.46 -15.96
CA MET A 113 1.87 -2.14 -16.31
C MET A 113 2.24 -3.37 -17.14
N ASP A 114 2.36 -4.52 -16.49
CA ASP A 114 2.52 -5.82 -17.16
C ASP A 114 1.20 -6.61 -17.11
N ASP A 115 1.17 -7.78 -17.73
CA ASP A 115 -0.02 -8.64 -17.81
C ASP A 115 -0.48 -9.12 -16.43
N ASP A 116 0.46 -9.26 -15.50
CA ASP A 116 0.24 -9.70 -14.12
C ASP A 116 -0.46 -8.64 -13.27
N ILE A 117 -0.09 -7.37 -13.45
CA ILE A 117 -0.79 -6.24 -12.85
C ILE A 117 -2.14 -5.98 -13.55
N ARG A 118 -2.17 -6.03 -14.89
CA ARG A 118 -3.39 -5.74 -15.68
C ARG A 118 -4.51 -6.76 -15.43
N SER A 119 -4.16 -8.02 -15.23
CA SER A 119 -5.13 -9.08 -14.92
C SER A 119 -5.67 -9.04 -13.49
N GLY A 120 -5.09 -8.22 -12.60
CA GLY A 120 -5.43 -8.20 -11.18
C GLY A 120 -4.71 -9.28 -10.36
N ALA A 121 -3.97 -10.20 -10.98
CA ALA A 121 -3.29 -11.29 -10.28
C ALA A 121 -2.28 -10.79 -9.23
N ALA A 122 -1.58 -9.69 -9.50
CA ALA A 122 -0.67 -9.07 -8.53
C ALA A 122 -1.38 -8.49 -7.29
N LEU A 123 -2.61 -8.01 -7.46
CA LEU A 123 -3.45 -7.51 -6.36
C LEU A 123 -4.03 -8.68 -5.56
N GLU A 124 -4.54 -9.71 -6.23
CA GLU A 124 -5.09 -10.92 -5.60
C GLU A 124 -4.07 -11.61 -4.68
N ARG A 125 -2.79 -11.61 -5.07
CA ARG A 125 -1.71 -12.15 -4.22
C ARG A 125 -1.40 -11.29 -3.00
N ALA A 126 -1.69 -9.99 -3.03
CA ALA A 126 -1.33 -9.07 -1.95
C ALA A 126 -2.12 -9.37 -0.67
N VAL A 127 -3.44 -9.59 -0.79
CA VAL A 127 -4.34 -9.78 0.36
C VAL A 127 -3.91 -10.92 1.31
N PRO A 128 -3.71 -12.17 0.86
CA PRO A 128 -3.30 -13.25 1.77
C PRO A 128 -1.92 -13.00 2.39
N LEU A 129 -1.01 -12.32 1.68
CA LEU A 129 0.30 -11.93 2.23
C LEU A 129 0.16 -10.85 3.30
N MET A 130 -0.76 -9.91 3.12
CA MET A 130 -1.09 -8.89 4.11
C MET A 130 -1.73 -9.49 5.36
N GLU A 131 -2.68 -10.41 5.21
CA GLU A 131 -3.29 -11.12 6.34
C GLU A 131 -2.24 -11.88 7.16
N ALA A 132 -1.27 -12.51 6.49
CA ALA A 132 -0.17 -13.22 7.14
C ALA A 132 0.77 -12.32 7.98
N THR A 133 0.69 -10.99 7.86
CA THR A 133 1.48 -10.04 8.68
C THR A 133 0.94 -9.89 10.11
N GLY A 134 -0.31 -10.28 10.35
CA GLY A 134 -1.00 -10.12 11.64
C GLY A 134 -1.37 -8.67 11.98
N TYR A 135 -1.34 -7.75 11.01
CA TYR A 135 -1.91 -6.40 11.13
C TYR A 135 -3.35 -6.37 10.61
N GLN A 136 -4.10 -5.34 11.02
CA GLN A 136 -5.48 -5.16 10.56
C GLN A 136 -5.53 -4.87 9.06
N VAL A 137 -6.18 -5.76 8.31
CA VAL A 137 -6.47 -5.60 6.88
C VAL A 137 -7.91 -5.11 6.72
N ASP A 138 -8.06 -3.95 6.08
CA ASP A 138 -9.34 -3.30 5.87
C ASP A 138 -9.84 -3.61 4.47
N MET A 139 -10.68 -4.64 4.36
CA MET A 139 -11.13 -5.18 3.08
C MET A 139 -11.93 -4.19 2.23
N GLU A 140 -12.40 -3.06 2.77
CA GLU A 140 -13.00 -1.97 1.98
C GLU A 140 -12.00 -1.43 0.93
N PHE A 141 -10.71 -1.43 1.25
CA PHE A 141 -9.65 -0.95 0.35
C PHE A 141 -9.17 -2.00 -0.66
N TRP A 142 -9.57 -3.26 -0.49
CA TRP A 142 -9.06 -4.39 -1.28
C TRP A 142 -10.14 -5.11 -2.11
N ASN A 143 -11.43 -4.92 -1.76
CA ASN A 143 -12.57 -5.52 -2.45
C ASN A 143 -13.35 -4.57 -3.38
N ASP A 144 -12.99 -3.28 -3.47
CA ASP A 144 -13.70 -2.31 -4.31
C ASP A 144 -13.61 -2.69 -5.81
N PRO A 145 -14.69 -2.67 -6.61
CA PRO A 145 -14.63 -2.75 -8.08
C PRO A 145 -13.76 -1.67 -8.75
N GLY A 146 -13.33 -0.63 -8.03
CA GLY A 146 -12.21 0.24 -8.41
C GLY A 146 -10.80 -0.40 -8.29
N SER A 147 -10.73 -1.71 -8.04
CA SER A 147 -9.54 -2.59 -8.03
C SER A 147 -8.96 -2.89 -9.41
N GLU A 148 -9.43 -2.19 -10.44
CA GLU A 148 -8.60 -1.97 -11.64
C GLU A 148 -7.22 -1.46 -11.20
N SER A 149 -6.17 -1.96 -11.85
CA SER A 149 -4.78 -1.59 -11.57
C SER A 149 -4.64 -0.09 -11.30
N CYS A 150 -3.83 0.29 -10.29
CA CYS A 150 -3.55 1.70 -9.94
C CYS A 150 -3.01 2.52 -11.10
N CYS A 151 -2.54 1.84 -12.14
CA CYS A 151 -1.99 2.43 -13.33
C CYS A 151 -3.10 2.59 -14.40
N PRO A 152 -3.37 3.80 -14.92
CA PRO A 152 -4.07 3.94 -16.20
C PRO A 152 -3.33 3.20 -17.33
N GLU A 153 -4.02 2.93 -18.44
CA GLU A 153 -3.55 2.11 -19.59
C GLU A 153 -2.15 2.47 -20.13
N ASN A 154 -1.62 3.67 -19.83
CA ASN A 154 -0.40 4.23 -20.39
C ASN A 154 0.80 4.34 -19.41
N CYS A 155 0.71 3.92 -18.14
CA CYS A 155 1.82 4.06 -17.18
C CYS A 155 3.15 3.38 -17.59
N GLY A 156 3.10 2.31 -18.39
CA GLY A 156 4.30 1.57 -18.83
C GLY A 156 5.01 2.15 -20.07
N THR A 157 4.41 3.13 -20.77
CA THR A 157 4.96 3.63 -22.05
C THR A 157 6.04 4.71 -21.89
N ILE A 158 6.21 5.27 -20.69
CA ILE A 158 7.20 6.32 -20.40
C ILE A 158 8.59 5.79 -20.01
N GLY A 159 8.74 4.47 -19.81
CA GLY A 159 10.01 3.86 -19.39
C GLY A 159 10.63 2.87 -20.37
N ASN A 160 9.90 2.44 -21.41
CA ASN A 160 10.41 1.48 -22.39
C ASN A 160 10.89 2.20 -23.66
N VAL A 161 11.90 3.06 -23.50
CA VAL A 161 12.74 3.48 -24.63
C VAL A 161 13.85 2.44 -24.70
N GLY A 162 13.77 1.58 -25.70
CA GLY A 162 14.47 0.30 -25.78
C GLY A 162 15.97 0.31 -25.48
N ALA A 163 16.40 -0.79 -24.86
CA ALA A 163 17.75 -1.32 -25.03
C ALA A 163 17.87 -2.06 -26.36
#